data_AF-A0A928A244-F1
#
_entry.id   AF-A0A928A244-F1
#
_cell.length_a   1.000
_cell.length_b   1.000
_cell.length_c   1.000
_cell.angle_alpha   90.00
_cell.angle_beta   90.00
_cell.angle_gamma   90.00
#
_symmetry.space_group_name_H-M   'P 1'
#
loop_
_entity.id
_entity.type
_entity.pdbx_description
1 polymer ?
#
loop_
_entity_poly.entity_id
_entity_poly.type
_entity_poly.pdbx_seq_one_letter_code
_entity_poly.pdbx_strand_id
1 'polypeptide(L)'
;MAIHQLGEGHDWHFNSWEEASENHNAKNPLDFKAYEQKWQEAFEAKGENISSILEHIYTEHNADNGPSGQVMSSLSMSDVVQVNERYFYVDSVGFQELNVKPFKDMELMTPVSNEKIEKTIAADREAIGADKHDAYQKSFNEAYFAGSPVNFLNSGTVEDNYNKFIFNNAQKYSLSSLRSADQAGWEKADEAFLEEVAHKSCEKNGYVDKTDIDRATITLFKLSPRMAVLEGDKQEYAKKLKDNVLASEFCKEHTAPKTEAAAR
;
A
#
# COMPACT_ATOMS: atom_id res chain seq x y z
N MET A 1 -2.33 10.35 1.67
CA MET A 1 -3.80 10.14 1.60
C MET A 1 -4.24 10.34 0.16
N ALA A 2 -5.29 9.67 -0.30
CA ALA A 2 -5.86 9.87 -1.64
C ALA A 2 -7.39 9.97 -1.58
N ILE A 3 -8.00 10.66 -2.55
CA ILE A 3 -9.45 10.72 -2.72
C ILE A 3 -9.81 10.19 -4.10
N HIS A 4 -10.78 9.28 -4.10
CA HIS A 4 -11.27 8.59 -5.26
C HIS A 4 -12.74 8.92 -5.46
N GLN A 5 -13.08 9.42 -6.65
CA GLN A 5 -14.45 9.72 -7.02
C GLN A 5 -14.92 8.74 -8.09
N LEU A 6 -16.21 8.44 -8.09
CA LEU A 6 -16.79 7.55 -9.08
C LEU A 6 -16.57 8.13 -10.50
N GLY A 7 -16.10 7.28 -11.43
CA GLY A 7 -15.84 7.67 -12.81
C GLY A 7 -17.11 8.09 -13.56
N GLU A 8 -16.95 8.92 -14.58
CA GLU A 8 -18.08 9.35 -15.42
C GLU A 8 -18.73 8.15 -16.14
N GLY A 9 -20.05 8.03 -16.04
CA GLY A 9 -20.82 6.96 -16.69
C GLY A 9 -21.23 5.80 -15.76
N HIS A 10 -20.83 5.83 -14.49
CA HIS A 10 -21.37 4.97 -13.45
C HIS A 10 -22.52 5.70 -12.72
N ASP A 11 -23.64 5.00 -12.45
CA ASP A 11 -24.91 5.60 -12.02
C ASP A 11 -25.24 5.38 -10.55
N TRP A 12 -24.27 4.93 -9.76
CA TRP A 12 -24.54 4.34 -8.45
C TRP A 12 -24.15 5.25 -7.26
N HIS A 13 -24.85 6.37 -7.11
CA HIS A 13 -24.71 7.22 -5.91
C HIS A 13 -25.73 6.79 -4.84
N PHE A 14 -25.24 6.44 -3.64
CA PHE A 14 -26.08 5.99 -2.53
C PHE A 14 -25.95 6.88 -1.32
N ASN A 15 -27.02 6.98 -0.54
CA ASN A 15 -27.01 7.77 0.67
C ASN A 15 -26.25 7.09 1.81
N SER A 16 -26.17 5.76 1.79
CA SER A 16 -25.39 5.00 2.75
C SER A 16 -24.82 3.73 2.16
N TRP A 17 -23.82 3.17 2.83
CA TRP A 17 -23.31 1.85 2.49
C TRP A 17 -24.38 0.76 2.63
N GLU A 18 -25.30 0.90 3.59
CA GLU A 18 -26.43 -0.02 3.77
C GLU A 18 -27.33 -0.02 2.53
N GLU A 19 -27.71 1.17 2.05
CA GLU A 19 -28.48 1.34 0.81
C GLU A 19 -27.73 0.74 -0.40
N ALA A 20 -26.44 1.04 -0.52
CA ALA A 20 -25.59 0.53 -1.58
C ALA A 20 -25.48 -1.01 -1.55
N SER A 21 -25.35 -1.59 -0.35
CA SER A 21 -25.22 -3.02 -0.15
C SER A 21 -26.53 -3.77 -0.47
N GLU A 22 -27.67 -3.24 -0.04
CA GLU A 22 -28.97 -3.90 -0.22
C GLU A 22 -29.52 -3.76 -1.64
N ASN A 23 -29.44 -2.55 -2.22
CA ASN A 23 -30.14 -2.25 -3.46
C ASN A 23 -29.30 -2.49 -4.70
N HIS A 24 -27.98 -2.51 -4.55
CA HIS A 24 -27.06 -2.53 -5.67
C HIS A 24 -26.06 -3.69 -5.61
N ASN A 25 -25.29 -3.83 -4.52
CA ASN A 25 -24.22 -4.83 -4.37
C ASN A 25 -24.71 -6.28 -4.56
N ALA A 26 -25.96 -6.57 -4.21
CA ALA A 26 -26.56 -7.90 -4.37
C ALA A 26 -26.75 -8.33 -5.85
N LYS A 27 -26.85 -7.38 -6.78
CA LYS A 27 -27.05 -7.62 -8.23
C LYS A 27 -25.81 -7.29 -9.04
N ASN A 28 -25.09 -6.25 -8.63
CA ASN A 28 -23.89 -5.77 -9.28
C ASN A 28 -22.91 -5.33 -8.18
N PRO A 29 -21.87 -6.11 -7.89
CA PRO A 29 -21.00 -5.80 -6.77
C PRO A 29 -20.28 -4.46 -6.95
N LEU A 30 -20.10 -3.71 -5.86
CA LEU A 30 -19.36 -2.44 -5.91
C LEU A 30 -17.88 -2.72 -6.22
N ASP A 31 -17.44 -2.23 -7.38
CA ASP A 31 -16.09 -2.40 -7.90
C ASP A 31 -15.29 -1.11 -7.70
N PHE A 32 -14.20 -1.19 -6.94
CA PHE A 32 -13.31 -0.06 -6.74
C PHE A 32 -12.63 0.39 -8.04
N LYS A 33 -12.52 -0.47 -9.06
CA LYS A 33 -12.01 -0.08 -10.39
C LYS A 33 -12.88 0.94 -11.12
N ALA A 34 -14.13 1.11 -10.71
CA ALA A 34 -15.01 2.16 -11.23
C ALA A 34 -14.66 3.56 -10.69
N TYR A 35 -13.75 3.64 -9.71
CA TYR A 35 -13.32 4.89 -9.11
C TYR A 35 -12.03 5.40 -9.74
N GLU A 36 -11.97 6.72 -9.89
CA GLU A 36 -10.79 7.43 -10.35
C GLU A 36 -10.15 8.18 -9.19
N GLN A 37 -8.85 7.99 -8.99
CA GLN A 37 -8.08 8.79 -8.04
C GLN A 37 -8.00 10.24 -8.55
N LYS A 38 -8.71 11.16 -7.90
CA LYS A 38 -8.72 12.58 -8.29
C LYS A 38 -7.74 13.42 -7.48
N TRP A 39 -7.44 13.04 -6.25
CA TRP A 39 -6.57 13.80 -5.36
C TRP A 39 -5.62 12.89 -4.58
N GLN A 40 -4.44 13.42 -4.26
CA GLN A 40 -3.51 12.77 -3.37
C GLN A 40 -2.50 13.77 -2.80
N GLU A 41 -2.14 13.56 -1.55
CA GLU A 41 -1.14 14.35 -0.84
C GLU A 41 -0.36 13.50 0.17
N ALA A 42 0.83 13.98 0.52
CA ALA A 42 1.59 13.45 1.64
C ALA A 42 0.79 13.68 2.93
N PHE A 43 0.43 12.60 3.61
CA PHE A 43 -0.26 12.69 4.87
C PHE A 43 0.74 12.64 6.00
N GLU A 44 0.90 13.74 6.72
CA GLU A 44 1.64 13.76 7.98
C GLU A 44 0.73 13.25 9.10
N ALA A 45 0.95 12.01 9.55
CA ALA A 45 0.26 11.48 10.71
C ALA A 45 0.69 12.25 11.97
N LYS A 46 -0.02 13.34 12.31
CA LYS A 46 0.24 14.16 13.50
C LYS A 46 -0.12 13.47 14.84
N GLY A 47 -0.25 12.14 14.85
CA GLY A 47 -0.66 11.36 16.02
C GLY A 47 -2.18 11.36 16.28
N GLU A 48 -2.99 11.76 15.29
CA GLU A 48 -4.45 11.78 15.40
C GLU A 48 -5.06 10.40 15.11
N ASN A 49 -6.23 10.11 15.71
CA ASN A 49 -6.98 8.90 15.38
C ASN A 49 -7.61 9.01 13.98
N ILE A 50 -7.96 7.87 13.38
CA ILE A 50 -8.48 7.84 12.00
C ILE A 50 -9.76 8.68 11.80
N SER A 51 -10.63 8.77 12.80
CA SER A 51 -11.86 9.55 12.70
C SER A 51 -11.57 11.04 12.59
N SER A 52 -10.68 11.57 13.43
CA SER A 52 -10.24 12.97 13.36
C SER A 52 -9.58 13.30 12.03
N ILE A 53 -8.81 12.36 11.48
CA ILE A 53 -8.19 12.50 10.17
C ILE A 53 -9.26 12.64 9.09
N LEU A 54 -10.26 11.76 9.08
CA LEU A 54 -11.34 11.77 8.09
C LEU A 54 -12.22 13.03 8.19
N GLU A 55 -12.50 13.51 9.39
CA GLU A 55 -13.21 14.77 9.62
C GLU A 55 -12.44 15.98 9.08
N HIS A 56 -11.11 16.00 9.29
CA HIS A 56 -10.26 17.05 8.76
C HIS A 56 -10.29 17.07 7.22
N ILE A 57 -10.12 15.90 6.59
CA ILE A 57 -10.17 15.72 5.13
C ILE A 57 -11.51 16.23 4.59
N TYR A 58 -12.62 15.81 5.20
CA TYR A 58 -13.95 16.24 4.76
C TYR A 58 -14.11 17.76 4.82
N THR A 59 -13.64 18.37 5.92
CA THR A 59 -13.75 19.82 6.12
C THR A 59 -12.90 20.58 5.10
N GLU A 60 -11.66 20.16 4.88
CA GLU A 60 -10.72 20.83 3.98
C GLU A 60 -11.16 20.76 2.51
N HIS A 61 -11.59 19.57 2.07
CA HIS A 61 -12.01 19.35 0.67
C HIS A 61 -13.41 19.89 0.34
N ASN A 62 -14.14 20.38 1.34
CA ASN A 62 -15.45 21.02 1.19
C ASN A 62 -15.42 22.52 1.51
N ALA A 63 -14.26 23.09 1.83
CA ALA A 63 -14.11 24.53 2.01
C ALA A 63 -14.17 25.27 0.66
N ASP A 64 -14.70 26.51 0.66
CA ASP A 64 -14.81 27.35 -0.55
C ASP A 64 -13.44 27.59 -1.25
N ASN A 65 -12.36 27.54 -0.47
CA ASN A 65 -10.97 27.66 -0.93
C ASN A 65 -10.18 26.35 -0.75
N GLY A 66 -10.87 25.21 -0.74
CA GLY A 66 -10.27 23.90 -0.57
C GLY A 66 -9.21 23.59 -1.63
N PRO A 67 -8.20 22.77 -1.29
CA PRO A 67 -7.03 22.54 -2.14
C PRO A 67 -7.36 21.85 -3.46
N SER A 68 -8.50 21.17 -3.53
CA SER A 68 -8.88 20.28 -4.61
C SER A 68 -9.87 20.86 -5.62
N GLY A 69 -10.39 22.08 -5.41
CA GLY A 69 -11.50 22.63 -6.21
C GLY A 69 -11.22 22.83 -7.71
N GLN A 70 -9.96 22.70 -8.16
CA GLN A 70 -9.58 22.72 -9.58
C GLN A 70 -9.43 21.33 -10.20
N VAL A 71 -9.36 20.27 -9.39
CA VAL A 71 -9.00 18.92 -9.81
C VAL A 71 -10.14 17.92 -9.56
N MET A 72 -10.99 18.19 -8.59
CA MET A 72 -12.20 17.42 -8.29
C MET A 72 -13.33 18.31 -7.80
N SER A 73 -14.53 17.74 -7.81
CA SER A 73 -15.65 18.31 -7.05
C SER A 73 -15.39 18.19 -5.54
N SER A 74 -16.20 18.86 -4.73
CA SER A 74 -16.18 18.68 -3.26
C SER A 74 -16.35 17.22 -2.89
N LEU A 75 -15.71 16.79 -1.80
CA LEU A 75 -15.86 15.44 -1.27
C LEU A 75 -17.32 15.20 -0.89
N SER A 76 -17.91 14.19 -1.50
CA SER A 76 -19.35 13.95 -1.45
C SER A 76 -19.68 12.49 -1.18
N MET A 77 -20.96 12.23 -0.95
CA MET A 77 -21.45 10.88 -0.69
C MET A 77 -21.10 9.93 -1.84
N SER A 78 -20.78 8.69 -1.49
CA SER A 78 -20.29 7.66 -2.41
C SER A 78 -18.84 7.79 -2.86
N ASP A 79 -18.15 8.88 -2.55
CA ASP A 79 -16.70 8.97 -2.74
C ASP A 79 -15.96 8.04 -1.76
N VAL A 80 -14.72 7.72 -2.09
CA VAL A 80 -13.86 6.88 -1.26
C VAL A 80 -12.59 7.65 -0.90
N VAL A 81 -12.38 7.85 0.41
CA VAL A 81 -11.13 8.37 0.95
C VAL A 81 -10.22 7.21 1.27
N GLN A 82 -8.99 7.26 0.78
CA GLN A 82 -7.95 6.31 1.11
C GLN A 82 -6.96 6.94 2.09
N VAL A 83 -6.92 6.41 3.31
CA VAL A 83 -5.93 6.75 4.33
C VAL A 83 -5.11 5.49 4.60
N ASN A 84 -3.82 5.53 4.26
CA ASN A 84 -2.92 4.38 4.24
C ASN A 84 -3.42 3.35 3.21
N GLU A 85 -3.49 2.07 3.59
CA GLU A 85 -4.09 0.99 2.83
C GLU A 85 -5.60 0.82 3.09
N ARG A 86 -6.19 1.68 3.92
CA ARG A 86 -7.59 1.61 4.34
C ARG A 86 -8.44 2.54 3.49
N TYR A 87 -9.61 2.05 3.11
CA TYR A 87 -10.57 2.74 2.26
C TYR A 87 -11.78 3.12 3.10
N PHE A 88 -12.30 4.33 2.92
CA PHE A 88 -13.40 4.86 3.69
C PHE A 88 -14.43 5.44 2.74
N TYR A 89 -15.56 4.78 2.64
CA TYR A 89 -16.72 5.25 1.90
C TYR A 89 -17.34 6.44 2.64
N VAL A 90 -17.56 7.54 1.93
CA VAL A 90 -18.26 8.72 2.46
C VAL A 90 -19.75 8.39 2.53
N ASP A 91 -20.25 8.25 3.75
CA ASP A 91 -21.62 7.91 4.10
C ASP A 91 -22.36 9.15 4.63
N SER A 92 -23.69 9.12 4.60
CA SER A 92 -24.56 10.15 5.20
C SER A 92 -24.27 10.45 6.67
N VAL A 93 -23.80 9.45 7.42
CA VAL A 93 -23.53 9.55 8.87
C VAL A 93 -22.04 9.66 9.21
N GLY A 94 -21.17 9.75 8.20
CA GLY A 94 -19.72 9.82 8.39
C GLY A 94 -18.98 8.95 7.39
N PHE A 95 -18.17 8.02 7.90
CA PHE A 95 -17.32 7.17 7.07
C PHE A 95 -17.50 5.70 7.39
N GLN A 96 -17.71 4.88 6.37
CA GLN A 96 -17.73 3.43 6.47
C GLN A 96 -16.41 2.87 5.95
N GLU A 97 -15.63 2.22 6.81
CA GLU A 97 -14.41 1.55 6.35
C GLU A 97 -14.72 0.36 5.44
N LEU A 98 -13.94 0.23 4.37
CA LEU A 98 -14.07 -0.78 3.36
C LEU A 98 -12.81 -1.64 3.26
N ASN A 99 -13.03 -2.91 2.97
CA ASN A 99 -12.02 -3.81 2.47
C ASN A 99 -12.18 -3.90 0.96
N VAL A 100 -11.12 -3.52 0.24
CA VAL A 100 -11.02 -3.64 -1.21
C VAL A 100 -10.17 -4.86 -1.52
N LYS A 101 -10.74 -5.85 -2.21
CA LYS A 101 -10.06 -7.12 -2.51
C LYS A 101 -10.16 -7.50 -3.98
N PRO A 102 -9.07 -7.97 -4.60
CA PRO A 102 -9.15 -8.59 -5.91
C PRO A 102 -10.15 -9.76 -5.91
N PHE A 103 -11.13 -9.72 -6.81
CA PHE A 103 -12.07 -10.80 -7.04
C PHE A 103 -12.39 -10.87 -8.54
N LYS A 104 -11.88 -11.92 -9.20
CA LYS A 104 -11.94 -12.06 -10.67
C LYS A 104 -11.33 -10.83 -11.36
N ASP A 105 -12.10 -10.14 -12.19
CA ASP A 105 -11.75 -8.94 -12.92
C ASP A 105 -12.05 -7.63 -12.16
N MET A 106 -12.57 -7.73 -10.93
CA MET A 106 -13.00 -6.61 -10.10
C MET A 106 -12.10 -6.41 -8.87
N GLU A 107 -12.23 -5.24 -8.24
CA GLU A 107 -11.76 -4.95 -6.89
C GLU A 107 -12.96 -4.76 -5.96
N LEU A 108 -13.41 -5.86 -5.38
CA LEU A 108 -14.65 -5.91 -4.61
C LEU A 108 -14.54 -5.10 -3.32
N MET A 109 -15.45 -4.15 -3.14
CA MET A 109 -15.60 -3.35 -1.93
C MET A 109 -16.57 -4.02 -0.94
N THR A 110 -16.13 -4.22 0.30
CA THR A 110 -16.96 -4.82 1.37
C THR A 110 -16.81 -4.05 2.67
N PRO A 111 -17.88 -3.87 3.47
CA PRO A 111 -17.77 -3.09 4.69
C PRO A 111 -16.95 -3.84 5.75
N VAL A 112 -16.18 -3.08 6.53
CA VAL A 112 -15.51 -3.57 7.72
C VAL A 112 -16.27 -3.07 8.95
N SER A 113 -16.60 -3.99 9.86
CA SER A 113 -17.21 -3.62 11.13
C SER A 113 -16.20 -2.87 12.00
N ASN A 114 -16.58 -1.69 12.50
CA ASN A 114 -15.76 -0.88 13.42
C ASN A 114 -15.33 -1.68 14.67
N GLU A 115 -16.24 -2.46 15.23
CA GLU A 115 -15.94 -3.35 16.37
C GLU A 115 -14.84 -4.37 16.02
N LYS A 116 -14.83 -4.87 14.78
CA LYS A 116 -13.80 -5.80 14.30
C LYS A 116 -12.43 -5.12 14.14
N ILE A 117 -12.40 -3.85 13.71
CA ILE A 117 -11.16 -3.06 13.60
C ILE A 117 -10.59 -2.80 14.99
N GLU A 118 -11.40 -2.31 15.92
CA GLU A 118 -10.97 -2.05 17.30
C GLU A 118 -10.46 -3.33 17.97
N LYS A 119 -11.17 -4.45 17.80
CA LYS A 119 -10.71 -5.76 18.30
C LYS A 119 -9.40 -6.21 17.66
N THR A 120 -9.19 -5.93 16.36
CA THR A 120 -7.94 -6.27 15.67
C THR A 120 -6.77 -5.47 16.22
N ILE A 121 -6.94 -4.15 16.36
CA ILE A 121 -5.92 -3.26 16.94
C ILE A 121 -5.63 -3.66 18.39
N ALA A 122 -6.67 -3.89 19.19
CA ALA A 122 -6.52 -4.29 20.59
C ALA A 122 -5.77 -5.61 20.73
N ALA A 123 -6.12 -6.62 19.93
CA ALA A 123 -5.43 -7.92 19.92
C ALA A 123 -3.97 -7.80 19.47
N ASP A 124 -3.67 -6.98 18.46
CA ASP A 124 -2.30 -6.77 18.00
C ASP A 124 -1.47 -6.02 19.06
N ARG A 125 -2.03 -4.97 19.67
CA ARG A 125 -1.41 -4.24 20.79
C ARG A 125 -1.19 -5.13 22.03
N GLU A 126 -2.08 -6.07 22.31
CA GLU A 126 -1.91 -7.07 23.37
C GLU A 126 -0.78 -8.05 23.04
N ALA A 127 -0.70 -8.50 21.78
CA ALA A 127 0.28 -9.49 21.33
C ALA A 127 1.72 -8.94 21.31
N ILE A 128 1.92 -7.72 20.82
CA ILE A 128 3.26 -7.16 20.58
C ILE A 128 3.61 -5.93 21.43
N GLY A 129 2.63 -5.37 22.15
CA GLY A 129 2.76 -4.15 22.92
C GLY A 129 2.35 -2.89 22.14
N ALA A 130 1.67 -1.97 22.82
CA ALA A 130 1.16 -0.73 22.23
C ALA A 130 2.26 0.12 21.57
N ASP A 131 3.39 0.31 22.24
CA ASP A 131 4.49 1.13 21.72
C ASP A 131 5.06 0.57 20.41
N LYS A 132 5.20 -0.76 20.32
CA LYS A 132 5.69 -1.42 19.11
C LYS A 132 4.66 -1.35 17.98
N HIS A 133 3.38 -1.50 18.28
CA HIS A 133 2.29 -1.33 17.32
C HIS A 133 2.26 0.10 16.76
N ASP A 134 2.36 1.10 17.62
CA ASP A 134 2.32 2.50 17.22
C ASP A 134 3.55 2.87 16.37
N ALA A 135 4.74 2.37 16.73
CA ALA A 135 5.95 2.54 15.94
C ALA A 135 5.85 1.87 14.56
N TYR A 136 5.27 0.67 14.50
CA TYR A 136 4.98 -0.01 13.24
C TYR A 136 4.01 0.77 12.37
N GLN A 137 2.89 1.18 12.94
CA GLN A 137 1.84 1.89 12.22
C GLN A 137 2.40 3.17 11.60
N LYS A 138 3.20 3.92 12.36
CA LYS A 138 3.90 5.10 11.86
C LYS A 138 4.80 4.77 10.67
N SER A 139 5.69 3.78 10.82
CA SER A 139 6.64 3.39 9.76
C SER A 139 5.92 2.87 8.51
N PHE A 140 4.81 2.14 8.68
CA PHE A 140 3.98 1.68 7.57
C PHE A 140 3.42 2.84 6.76
N ASN A 141 2.84 3.82 7.44
CA ASN A 141 2.21 4.97 6.80
C ASN A 141 3.24 5.81 6.04
N GLU A 142 4.40 6.04 6.65
CA GLU A 142 5.51 6.75 6.01
C GLU A 142 5.98 6.05 4.71
N ALA A 143 6.24 4.75 4.76
CA ALA A 143 6.68 3.98 3.59
C ALA A 143 5.60 3.90 2.50
N TYR A 144 4.34 3.64 2.89
CA TYR A 144 3.23 3.50 1.96
C TYR A 144 2.94 4.81 1.21
N PHE A 145 2.82 5.94 1.92
CA PHE A 145 2.52 7.21 1.27
C PHE A 145 3.68 7.81 0.48
N ALA A 146 4.93 7.53 0.86
CA ALA A 146 6.08 7.91 0.06
C ALA A 146 6.09 7.20 -1.31
N GLY A 147 5.43 6.03 -1.43
CA GLY A 147 5.36 5.24 -2.65
C GLY A 147 4.29 5.64 -3.67
N SER A 148 3.44 6.58 -3.29
CA SER A 148 2.33 7.08 -4.10
C SER A 148 2.80 7.63 -5.47
N PRO A 149 2.06 7.40 -6.56
CA PRO A 149 2.35 7.98 -7.88
C PRO A 149 2.36 9.51 -7.92
N VAL A 150 1.60 10.17 -7.03
CA VAL A 150 1.49 11.64 -6.99
C VAL A 150 2.64 12.29 -6.22
N ASN A 151 3.23 11.57 -5.25
CA ASN A 151 4.44 12.01 -4.55
C ASN A 151 5.75 11.64 -5.29
N PHE A 152 5.64 10.85 -6.36
CA PHE A 152 6.80 10.31 -7.06
C PHE A 152 7.38 11.32 -8.06
N LEU A 153 8.37 12.09 -7.62
CA LEU A 153 9.41 12.59 -8.51
C LEU A 153 10.27 11.36 -8.86
N ASN A 154 10.33 10.96 -10.14
CA ASN A 154 11.11 9.80 -10.64
C ASN A 154 12.63 9.93 -10.35
N SER A 155 13.05 9.93 -9.09
CA SER A 155 14.45 10.06 -8.70
C SER A 155 15.24 8.78 -9.02
N GLY A 156 14.52 7.64 -9.07
CA GLY A 156 15.07 6.33 -9.41
C GLY A 156 15.91 5.69 -8.31
N THR A 157 15.88 6.20 -7.07
CA THR A 157 16.58 5.59 -5.92
C THR A 157 15.98 4.25 -5.51
N VAL A 158 16.74 3.44 -4.77
CA VAL A 158 16.29 2.14 -4.28
C VAL A 158 15.23 2.30 -3.18
N GLU A 159 15.38 3.32 -2.34
CA GLU A 159 14.40 3.76 -1.34
C GLU A 159 13.05 4.10 -1.96
N ASP A 160 13.04 4.92 -3.01
CA ASP A 160 11.81 5.28 -3.71
C ASP A 160 11.18 4.03 -4.34
N ASN A 161 11.98 3.18 -5.00
CA ASN A 161 11.50 1.93 -5.58
C ASN A 161 10.87 1.01 -4.52
N TYR A 162 11.43 0.96 -3.29
CA TYR A 162 10.86 0.20 -2.18
C TYR A 162 9.51 0.76 -1.75
N ASN A 163 9.42 2.07 -1.51
CA ASN A 163 8.16 2.70 -1.12
C ASN A 163 7.07 2.47 -2.19
N LYS A 164 7.41 2.63 -3.47
CA LYS A 164 6.52 2.33 -4.60
C LYS A 164 6.09 0.87 -4.62
N PHE A 165 7.01 -0.04 -4.36
CA PHE A 165 6.72 -1.47 -4.28
C PHE A 165 5.70 -1.74 -3.19
N ILE A 166 5.88 -1.20 -1.98
CA ILE A 166 4.94 -1.35 -0.87
C ILE A 166 3.58 -0.76 -1.20
N PHE A 167 3.54 0.45 -1.76
CA PHE A 167 2.29 1.10 -2.19
C PHE A 167 1.48 0.20 -3.14
N ASN A 168 2.14 -0.36 -4.15
CA ASN A 168 1.50 -1.18 -5.19
C ASN A 168 1.15 -2.61 -4.71
N ASN A 169 1.84 -3.15 -3.71
CA ASN A 169 1.76 -4.56 -3.36
C ASN A 169 1.25 -4.84 -1.94
N ALA A 170 0.96 -3.83 -1.12
CA ALA A 170 0.49 -4.04 0.26
C ALA A 170 -0.70 -5.01 0.34
N GLN A 171 -1.73 -4.80 -0.49
CA GLN A 171 -2.89 -5.70 -0.53
C GLN A 171 -2.53 -7.12 -0.96
N LYS A 172 -1.70 -7.27 -2.00
CA LYS A 172 -1.23 -8.57 -2.53
C LYS A 172 -0.58 -9.40 -1.43
N TYR A 173 0.22 -8.77 -0.58
CA TYR A 173 0.90 -9.42 0.54
C TYR A 173 0.15 -9.32 1.87
N SER A 174 -1.11 -8.86 1.86
CA SER A 174 -1.96 -8.69 3.04
C SER A 174 -1.38 -7.77 4.14
N LEU A 175 -0.47 -6.88 3.76
CA LEU A 175 0.15 -5.90 4.64
C LEU A 175 -0.88 -4.86 5.07
N SER A 176 -0.85 -4.47 6.34
CA SER A 176 -1.77 -3.48 6.88
C SER A 176 -1.15 -2.74 8.05
N SER A 177 -1.49 -1.46 8.17
CA SER A 177 -1.24 -0.58 9.30
C SER A 177 -1.91 -1.06 10.60
N LEU A 178 -2.86 -2.01 10.53
CA LEU A 178 -3.61 -2.53 11.68
C LEU A 178 -3.04 -3.81 12.29
N ARG A 179 -2.22 -4.55 11.54
CA ARG A 179 -1.70 -5.87 11.92
C ARG A 179 -0.20 -5.89 11.76
N SER A 180 0.50 -5.58 12.83
CA SER A 180 1.96 -5.54 12.84
C SER A 180 2.58 -6.94 12.97
N ALA A 181 1.82 -7.90 13.50
CA ALA A 181 2.29 -9.26 13.74
C ALA A 181 2.27 -10.19 12.50
N ASP A 182 1.86 -9.71 11.32
CA ASP A 182 1.82 -10.54 10.10
C ASP A 182 3.23 -10.72 9.50
N GLN A 183 4.05 -11.52 10.18
CA GLN A 183 5.42 -11.82 9.79
C GLN A 183 5.49 -12.48 8.40
N ALA A 184 4.55 -13.36 8.07
CA ALA A 184 4.56 -14.08 6.80
C ALA A 184 4.26 -13.15 5.62
N GLY A 185 3.35 -12.18 5.79
CA GLY A 185 3.09 -11.14 4.80
C GLY A 185 4.35 -10.31 4.53
N TRP A 186 5.00 -9.82 5.59
CA TRP A 186 6.21 -9.01 5.49
C TRP A 186 7.40 -9.75 4.88
N GLU A 187 7.68 -10.98 5.33
CA GLU A 187 8.77 -11.79 4.74
C GLU A 187 8.58 -11.96 3.23
N LYS A 188 7.36 -12.26 2.78
CA LYS A 188 7.07 -12.39 1.34
C LYS A 188 7.19 -11.09 0.57
N ALA A 189 6.72 -9.98 1.13
CA ALA A 189 6.80 -8.68 0.47
C ALA A 189 8.24 -8.21 0.34
N ASP A 190 9.01 -8.28 1.43
CA ASP A 190 10.42 -7.85 1.45
C ASP A 190 11.28 -8.75 0.56
N GLU A 191 11.04 -10.08 0.56
CA GLU A 191 11.72 -11.02 -0.35
C GLU A 191 11.41 -10.68 -1.81
N ALA A 192 10.13 -10.49 -2.17
CA ALA A 192 9.74 -10.17 -3.53
C ALA A 192 10.27 -8.81 -4.02
N PHE A 193 10.47 -7.84 -3.13
CA PHE A 193 11.16 -6.60 -3.49
C PHE A 193 12.63 -6.86 -3.85
N LEU A 194 13.34 -7.67 -3.07
CA LEU A 194 14.72 -8.06 -3.39
C LEU A 194 14.81 -8.84 -4.70
N GLU A 195 13.84 -9.72 -4.98
CA GLU A 195 13.72 -10.41 -6.26
C GLU A 195 13.53 -9.43 -7.44
N GLU A 196 12.68 -8.40 -7.29
CA GLU A 196 12.49 -7.38 -8.32
C GLU A 196 13.78 -6.60 -8.60
N VAL A 197 14.56 -6.29 -7.56
CA VAL A 197 15.89 -5.66 -7.72
C VAL A 197 16.87 -6.62 -8.41
N ALA A 198 16.87 -7.91 -8.04
CA ALA A 198 17.72 -8.92 -8.66
C ALA A 198 17.41 -9.08 -10.16
N HIS A 199 16.12 -9.16 -10.51
CA HIS A 199 15.66 -9.24 -11.90
C HIS A 199 16.11 -8.01 -12.70
N LYS A 200 15.87 -6.79 -12.20
CA LYS A 200 16.30 -5.56 -12.88
C LYS A 200 17.82 -5.50 -13.07
N SER A 201 18.60 -5.96 -12.09
CA SER A 201 20.05 -6.03 -12.20
C SER A 201 20.48 -7.04 -13.26
N CYS A 202 19.86 -8.22 -13.30
CA CYS A 202 20.13 -9.26 -14.30
C CYS A 202 19.75 -8.81 -15.72
N GLU A 203 18.58 -8.20 -15.91
CA GLU A 203 18.14 -7.66 -17.20
C GLU A 203 19.10 -6.60 -17.74
N LYS A 204 19.66 -5.78 -16.85
CA LYS A 204 20.58 -4.70 -17.21
C LYS A 204 22.00 -5.21 -17.49
N ASN A 205 22.51 -6.13 -16.68
CA ASN A 205 23.92 -6.49 -16.65
C ASN A 205 24.21 -7.90 -17.19
N GLY A 206 23.19 -8.73 -17.41
CA GLY A 206 23.32 -10.17 -17.70
C GLY A 206 23.64 -11.03 -16.47
N TYR A 207 23.79 -10.42 -15.31
CA TYR A 207 24.02 -11.07 -14.01
C TYR A 207 23.46 -10.19 -12.88
N VAL A 208 23.22 -10.77 -11.71
CA VAL A 208 22.81 -10.02 -10.52
C VAL A 208 24.03 -9.33 -9.89
N ASP A 209 24.09 -8.00 -9.93
CA ASP A 209 25.12 -7.25 -9.22
C ASP A 209 24.86 -7.29 -7.71
N LYS A 210 25.80 -7.86 -6.95
CA LYS A 210 25.70 -7.98 -5.50
C LYS A 210 25.54 -6.62 -4.82
N THR A 211 26.09 -5.54 -5.39
CA THR A 211 25.97 -4.19 -4.84
C THR A 211 24.56 -3.64 -4.93
N ASP A 212 23.76 -4.02 -5.95
CA ASP A 212 22.36 -3.64 -6.06
C ASP A 212 21.52 -4.32 -4.96
N ILE A 213 21.79 -5.62 -4.73
CA ILE A 213 21.13 -6.38 -3.66
C ILE A 213 21.56 -5.88 -2.27
N ASP A 214 22.83 -5.53 -2.08
CA ASP A 214 23.32 -4.95 -0.83
C ASP A 214 22.62 -3.62 -0.52
N ARG A 215 22.47 -2.74 -1.53
CA ARG A 215 21.71 -1.49 -1.38
C ARG A 215 20.26 -1.75 -1.03
N ALA A 216 19.59 -2.69 -1.71
CA ALA A 216 18.21 -3.04 -1.42
C ALA A 216 18.03 -3.63 -0.02
N THR A 217 18.98 -4.45 0.44
CA THR A 217 18.98 -5.00 1.80
C THR A 217 19.15 -3.90 2.85
N ILE A 218 20.02 -2.91 2.59
CA ILE A 218 20.16 -1.71 3.44
C ILE A 218 18.87 -0.91 3.45
N THR A 219 18.20 -0.75 2.30
CA THR A 219 16.90 -0.08 2.19
C THR A 219 15.84 -0.79 3.02
N LEU A 220 15.74 -2.12 2.97
CA LEU A 220 14.82 -2.89 3.84
C LEU A 220 15.09 -2.62 5.32
N PHE A 221 16.36 -2.64 5.73
CA PHE A 221 16.71 -2.39 7.14
C PHE A 221 16.29 -0.99 7.62
N LYS A 222 16.32 0.01 6.71
CA LYS A 222 15.94 1.40 7.03
C LYS A 222 14.44 1.64 6.97
N LEU A 223 13.76 1.07 5.97
CA LEU A 223 12.41 1.48 5.59
C LEU A 223 11.35 0.41 5.84
N SER A 224 11.72 -0.87 6.01
CA SER A 224 10.71 -1.91 6.22
C SER A 224 10.00 -1.71 7.56
N PRO A 225 8.67 -1.51 7.57
CA PRO A 225 7.89 -1.38 8.80
C PRO A 225 8.04 -2.59 9.73
N ARG A 226 8.34 -3.77 9.16
CA ARG A 226 8.63 -5.00 9.91
C ARG A 226 9.77 -4.81 10.92
N MET A 227 10.73 -3.93 10.64
CA MET A 227 11.87 -3.62 11.51
C MET A 227 11.44 -3.00 12.85
N ALA A 228 10.25 -2.37 12.93
CA ALA A 228 9.73 -1.83 14.18
C ALA A 228 9.30 -2.92 15.17
N VAL A 229 8.92 -4.10 14.67
CA VAL A 229 8.29 -5.17 15.45
C VAL A 229 9.05 -6.48 15.40
N LEU A 230 10.20 -6.51 14.73
CA LEU A 230 11.10 -7.67 14.73
C LEU A 230 11.69 -7.86 16.12
N GLU A 231 11.54 -9.07 16.64
CA GLU A 231 12.24 -9.55 17.82
C GLU A 231 13.50 -10.31 17.41
N GLY A 232 14.57 -10.22 18.21
CA GLY A 232 15.85 -10.82 17.88
C GLY A 232 16.71 -9.98 16.94
N ASP A 233 17.59 -10.64 16.17
CA ASP A 233 18.57 -9.98 15.33
C ASP A 233 17.94 -9.52 14.00
N LYS A 234 17.74 -8.20 13.87
CA LYS A 234 17.23 -7.56 12.66
C LYS A 234 18.15 -7.75 11.44
N GLN A 235 19.45 -7.94 11.66
CA GLN A 235 20.39 -8.22 10.58
C GLN A 235 20.21 -9.63 10.03
N GLU A 236 19.87 -10.59 10.90
CA GLU A 236 19.59 -11.97 10.50
C GLU A 236 18.38 -12.04 9.58
N TYR A 237 17.32 -11.27 9.86
CA TYR A 237 16.15 -11.16 8.97
C TYR A 237 16.54 -10.74 7.56
N ALA A 238 17.21 -9.58 7.42
CA ALA A 238 17.55 -9.05 6.11
C ALA A 238 18.55 -9.96 5.37
N LYS A 239 19.48 -10.57 6.10
CA LYS A 239 20.42 -11.55 5.56
C LYS A 239 19.70 -12.80 5.04
N LYS A 240 18.76 -13.37 5.81
CA LYS A 240 17.97 -14.54 5.40
C LYS A 240 17.25 -14.28 4.07
N LEU A 241 16.56 -13.16 3.95
CA LEU A 241 15.83 -12.81 2.72
C LEU A 241 16.79 -12.65 1.53
N LYS A 242 17.91 -11.98 1.74
CA LYS A 242 18.96 -11.84 0.73
C LYS A 242 19.51 -13.19 0.28
N ASP A 243 19.79 -14.08 1.22
CA ASP A 243 20.33 -15.41 0.91
C ASP A 243 19.30 -16.28 0.15
N ASN A 244 18.01 -16.18 0.50
CA ASN A 244 16.91 -16.83 -0.24
C ASN A 244 16.87 -16.35 -1.71
N VAL A 245 16.91 -15.04 -1.90
CA VAL A 245 16.94 -14.42 -3.23
C VAL A 245 18.17 -14.93 -3.98
N LEU A 246 19.39 -14.75 -3.45
CA LEU A 246 20.61 -15.18 -4.16
C LEU A 246 20.71 -16.69 -4.44
N ALA A 247 20.00 -17.54 -3.68
CA ALA A 247 19.92 -18.97 -3.95
C ALA A 247 18.95 -19.34 -5.09
N SER A 248 18.07 -18.41 -5.48
CA SER A 248 17.10 -18.61 -6.55
C SER A 248 17.73 -18.43 -7.94
N GLU A 249 17.33 -19.26 -8.90
CA GLU A 249 17.83 -19.21 -10.28
C GLU A 249 17.18 -18.06 -11.08
N PHE A 250 17.65 -16.83 -10.91
CA PHE A 250 17.10 -15.67 -11.64
C PHE A 250 17.69 -15.49 -13.04
N CYS A 251 19.00 -15.73 -13.19
CA CYS A 251 19.67 -15.64 -14.47
C CYS A 251 19.86 -17.06 -15.03
N LYS A 252 18.93 -17.54 -15.85
CA LYS A 252 19.27 -18.66 -16.74
C LYS A 252 20.32 -18.15 -17.73
N GLU A 253 21.37 -18.94 -17.97
CA GLU A 253 22.42 -18.63 -18.95
C GLU A 253 21.81 -18.08 -20.24
N HIS A 254 22.07 -16.80 -20.52
CA HIS A 254 21.89 -16.28 -21.86
C HIS A 254 22.94 -16.99 -22.71
N THR A 255 22.58 -18.11 -23.32
CA THR A 255 23.36 -18.67 -24.42
C THR A 255 23.20 -17.69 -25.58
N ALA A 256 24.04 -16.66 -25.60
CA ALA A 256 24.29 -15.94 -26.84
C ALA A 256 24.71 -16.98 -27.88
N PRO A 257 24.06 -17.07 -29.06
CA PRO A 257 24.55 -17.94 -30.12
C PRO A 257 26.02 -17.58 -30.40
N LYS A 258 26.87 -18.60 -30.52
CA LYS A 258 28.33 -18.54 -30.75
C LYS A 258 28.71 -17.92 -32.12
N THR A 259 28.10 -16.81 -32.50
CA THR A 259 28.38 -16.11 -33.76
C THR A 259 28.48 -14.60 -33.58
N GLU A 260 29.10 -14.14 -32.49
CA GLU A 260 29.58 -12.75 -32.41
C GLU A 260 30.85 -12.59 -31.55
N ALA A 261 31.63 -13.66 -31.37
CA ALA A 261 33.01 -13.60 -30.84
C ALA A 261 34.07 -13.41 -31.93
N ALA A 262 33.68 -12.84 -33.07
CA ALA A 262 34.57 -12.54 -34.19
C ALA A 262 34.27 -11.16 -34.80
N ALA A 263 34.13 -10.14 -33.95
CA ALA A 263 34.39 -8.73 -34.28
C ALA A 263 34.18 -7.85 -33.04
N ARG A 264 35.18 -7.78 -32.17
CA ARG A 264 35.52 -6.62 -31.33
C ARG A 264 36.91 -6.82 -30.75
#